data_AF-A0A504JLH6-F1
#
_entry.id   AF-A0A504JLH6-F1
#
_cell.length_a   1.000
_cell.length_b   1.000
_cell.length_c   1.000
_cell.angle_alpha   90.00
_cell.angle_beta   90.00
_cell.angle_gamma   90.00
#
_symmetry.space_group_name_H-M   'P 1'
#
loop_
_entity.id
_entity.type
_entity.pdbx_description
1 polymer ?
#
loop_
_entity_poly.entity_id
_entity_poly.type
_entity_poly.pdbx_seq_one_letter_code
_entity_poly.pdbx_strand_id
1 'polypeptide(L)'
;MKTNKILKTILTWLPSVILTLFFIPNALDKILHSNQTEKIIANSTVMITTGIFLLVATIMFLYNKTILIGTFLLALYMTLIVCIHMYKGKPYEVTILIVMATIFASYIRKPKLF
;
A
#
# COMPACT_ATOMS: atom_id res chain seq x y z
N MET A 1 -32.58 0.72 10.90
CA MET A 1 -31.95 1.81 10.10
C MET A 1 -30.50 2.13 10.49
N LYS A 2 -30.10 2.15 11.79
CA LYS A 2 -28.71 2.39 12.24
C LYS A 2 -27.72 1.28 11.83
N THR A 3 -28.12 0.01 11.94
CA THR A 3 -27.26 -1.16 11.62
C THR A 3 -26.77 -1.14 10.18
N ASN A 4 -27.64 -0.75 9.23
CA ASN A 4 -27.30 -0.67 7.81
C ASN A 4 -26.21 0.39 7.53
N LYS A 5 -26.22 1.52 8.27
CA LYS A 5 -25.16 2.54 8.16
C LYS A 5 -23.82 2.04 8.69
N ILE A 6 -23.81 1.30 9.80
CA ILE A 6 -22.59 0.74 10.39
C ILE A 6 -22.00 -0.33 9.46
N LEU A 7 -22.83 -1.26 8.99
CA LEU A 7 -22.43 -2.31 8.04
C LEU A 7 -21.82 -1.73 6.77
N LYS A 8 -22.46 -0.70 6.20
CA LYS A 8 -21.93 0.00 5.02
C LYS A 8 -20.57 0.64 5.29
N THR A 9 -20.41 1.34 6.41
CA THR A 9 -19.13 1.95 6.78
C THR A 9 -18.03 0.89 6.93
N ILE A 10 -18.30 -0.21 7.64
CA ILE A 10 -17.34 -1.30 7.81
C ILE A 10 -16.93 -1.86 6.45
N LEU A 11 -17.90 -2.17 5.59
CA LEU A 11 -17.64 -2.76 4.27
C LEU A 11 -16.86 -1.80 3.34
N THR A 12 -17.12 -0.50 3.44
CA THR A 12 -16.39 0.53 2.69
C THR A 12 -14.94 0.68 3.18
N TRP A 13 -14.67 0.51 4.47
CA TRP A 13 -13.33 0.66 5.05
C TRP A 13 -12.50 -0.62 5.06
N LEU A 14 -13.14 -1.80 5.00
CA LEU A 14 -12.50 -3.11 5.07
C LEU A 14 -11.32 -3.25 4.10
N PRO A 15 -11.42 -2.87 2.80
CA PRO A 15 -10.29 -2.97 1.88
C PRO A 15 -9.10 -2.10 2.32
N SER A 16 -9.37 -0.87 2.80
CA SER A 16 -8.32 -0.01 3.31
C SER A 16 -7.63 -0.59 4.53
N VAL A 17 -8.40 -1.19 5.46
CA VAL A 17 -7.85 -1.83 6.67
C VAL A 17 -6.90 -2.98 6.30
N ILE A 18 -7.31 -3.86 5.39
CA ILE A 18 -6.47 -4.98 4.91
C ILE A 18 -5.17 -4.45 4.27
N LEU A 19 -5.26 -3.40 3.44
CA LEU A 19 -4.09 -2.79 2.83
C LEU A 19 -3.14 -2.17 3.86
N THR A 20 -3.66 -1.52 4.91
CA THR A 20 -2.81 -1.02 6.02
C THR A 20 -2.07 -2.14 6.73
N LEU A 21 -2.72 -3.29 6.95
CA LEU A 21 -2.08 -4.46 7.56
C LEU A 21 -1.00 -5.07 6.67
N PHE A 22 -1.01 -4.79 5.37
CA PHE A 22 0.06 -5.15 4.45
C PHE A 22 1.17 -4.08 4.43
N PHE A 23 0.83 -2.81 4.23
CA PHE A 23 1.81 -1.74 4.03
C PHE A 23 2.57 -1.35 5.29
N ILE A 24 1.93 -1.33 6.47
CA ILE A 24 2.59 -0.93 7.72
C ILE A 24 3.70 -1.91 8.11
N PRO A 25 3.46 -3.24 8.19
CA PRO A 25 4.53 -4.18 8.51
C PRO A 25 5.64 -4.18 7.46
N ASN A 26 5.31 -4.06 6.17
CA ASN A 26 6.30 -3.95 5.09
C ASN A 26 7.19 -2.70 5.27
N ALA A 27 6.61 -1.58 5.65
CA ALA A 27 7.35 -0.35 5.90
C ALA A 27 8.26 -0.48 7.14
N LEU A 28 7.73 -1.02 8.24
CA LEU A 28 8.49 -1.23 9.47
C LEU A 28 9.64 -2.21 9.25
N ASP A 29 9.43 -3.29 8.51
CA ASP A 29 10.49 -4.24 8.16
C ASP A 29 11.65 -3.58 7.40
N LYS A 30 11.34 -2.65 6.49
CA LYS A 30 12.38 -1.90 5.77
C LYS A 30 13.16 -0.94 6.64
N ILE A 31 12.54 -0.39 7.69
CA ILE A 31 13.18 0.56 8.61
C ILE A 31 14.03 -0.20 9.65
N LEU A 32 13.45 -1.22 10.28
CA LEU A 32 14.05 -1.95 11.40
C LEU A 32 15.09 -2.99 10.95
N HIS A 33 14.88 -3.60 9.77
CA HIS A 33 15.77 -4.64 9.23
C HIS A 33 16.46 -4.18 7.93
N SER A 34 16.88 -2.91 7.91
CA SER A 34 17.52 -2.27 6.75
C SER A 34 18.90 -2.83 6.37
N ASN A 35 19.56 -3.52 7.30
CA ASN A 35 20.91 -4.09 7.12
C ASN A 35 20.91 -5.54 6.63
N GLN A 36 19.74 -6.14 6.35
CA GLN A 36 19.69 -7.52 5.84
C GLN A 36 20.18 -7.57 4.37
N THR A 37 21.32 -8.21 4.18
CA THR A 37 22.14 -8.31 2.96
C THR A 37 21.49 -9.01 1.77
N GLU A 38 20.34 -9.66 1.95
CA GLU A 38 19.63 -10.39 0.89
C GLU A 38 18.69 -9.50 0.04
N LYS A 39 18.54 -8.22 0.41
CA LYS A 39 17.65 -7.29 -0.29
C LYS A 39 18.39 -6.62 -1.47
N ILE A 40 17.68 -6.65 -2.60
CA ILE A 40 18.07 -6.29 -3.97
C ILE A 40 18.77 -4.93 -4.09
N ILE A 41 18.43 -4.00 -3.20
CA ILE A 41 19.00 -2.68 -3.10
C ILE A 41 19.77 -2.69 -1.79
N ALA A 42 21.01 -3.19 -1.84
CA ALA A 42 21.88 -3.38 -0.68
C ALA A 42 22.43 -2.04 -0.14
N ASN A 43 21.56 -1.06 0.05
CA ASN A 43 21.85 0.20 0.70
C ASN A 43 20.78 0.48 1.75
N SER A 44 21.18 0.38 3.02
CA SER A 44 20.30 0.57 4.17
C SER A 44 19.58 1.92 4.14
N THR A 45 20.23 2.98 3.63
CA THR A 45 19.62 4.30 3.45
C THR A 45 18.44 4.26 2.48
N VAL A 46 18.56 3.54 1.36
CA VAL A 46 17.47 3.43 0.37
C VAL A 46 16.30 2.62 0.95
N MET A 47 16.60 1.57 1.71
CA MET A 47 15.57 0.79 2.40
C MET A 47 14.80 1.62 3.44
N ILE A 48 15.52 2.34 4.31
CA ILE A 48 14.91 3.19 5.34
C ILE A 48 14.04 4.28 4.71
N THR A 49 14.56 4.97 3.69
CA THR A 49 13.81 6.02 2.99
C THR A 49 12.56 5.47 2.31
N THR A 50 12.65 4.28 1.70
CA THR A 50 11.48 3.58 1.13
C THR A 50 10.45 3.22 2.20
N GLY A 51 10.89 2.77 3.38
CA GLY A 51 10.00 2.47 4.51
C GLY A 51 9.28 3.71 5.02
N ILE A 52 9.98 4.82 5.23
CA ILE A 52 9.38 6.10 5.63
C ILE A 52 8.39 6.58 4.58
N PHE A 53 8.75 6.51 3.30
CA PHE A 53 7.87 6.83 2.18
C PHE A 53 6.58 6.01 2.21
N LEU A 54 6.65 4.69 2.46
CA LEU A 54 5.47 3.83 2.58
C LEU A 54 4.56 4.28 3.73
N LEU A 55 5.13 4.61 4.90
CA LEU A 55 4.33 5.07 6.05
C LEU A 55 3.58 6.35 5.72
N VAL A 56 4.27 7.34 5.14
CA VAL A 56 3.65 8.61 4.73
C VAL A 56 2.56 8.37 3.69
N ALA A 57 2.83 7.59 2.65
CA ALA A 57 1.86 7.25 1.62
C ALA A 57 0.63 6.52 2.20
N THR A 58 0.84 5.62 3.17
CA THR A 58 -0.23 4.90 3.87
C THR A 58 -1.09 5.85 4.71
N ILE A 59 -0.47 6.77 5.46
CA ILE A 59 -1.20 7.80 6.22
C ILE A 59 -2.03 8.67 5.28
N MET A 60 -1.45 9.12 4.17
CA MET A 60 -2.14 9.91 3.15
C MET A 60 -3.31 9.14 2.52
N PHE A 61 -3.16 7.84 2.30
CA PHE A 61 -4.21 6.96 1.78
C PHE A 61 -5.38 6.78 2.77
N LEU A 62 -5.10 6.69 4.07
CA LEU A 62 -6.13 6.60 5.10
C LEU A 62 -6.90 7.92 5.25
N TYR A 63 -6.28 9.06 5.00
CA TYR A 63 -6.93 10.36 5.15
C TYR A 63 -7.78 10.75 3.93
N ASN A 64 -9.09 10.98 4.14
CA ASN A 64 -10.09 11.20 3.06
C ASN A 64 -9.78 12.37 2.11
N LYS A 65 -9.05 13.40 2.56
CA LYS A 65 -8.68 14.54 1.70
C LYS A 65 -7.52 14.19 0.76
N THR A 66 -6.60 13.34 1.21
CA THR A 66 -5.37 12.98 0.48
C THR A 66 -5.41 11.58 -0.14
N ILE A 67 -6.58 10.91 -0.09
CA ILE A 67 -6.75 9.52 -0.53
C ILE A 67 -6.21 9.27 -1.95
N LEU A 68 -6.43 10.19 -2.89
CA LEU A 68 -5.98 10.04 -4.28
C LEU A 68 -4.45 10.09 -4.38
N ILE A 69 -3.82 11.02 -3.65
CA ILE A 69 -2.36 11.12 -3.58
C ILE A 69 -1.76 9.88 -2.92
N GLY A 70 -2.31 9.44 -1.78
CA GLY A 70 -1.85 8.21 -1.13
C GLY A 70 -2.01 6.98 -2.00
N THR A 71 -3.14 6.86 -2.71
CA THR A 71 -3.40 5.78 -3.68
C THR A 71 -2.38 5.79 -4.79
N PHE A 72 -2.12 6.96 -5.39
CA PHE A 72 -1.12 7.11 -6.45
C PHE A 72 0.28 6.68 -5.98
N LEU A 73 0.72 7.17 -4.81
CA LEU A 73 2.04 6.85 -4.26
C LEU A 73 2.19 5.34 -3.95
N LEU A 74 1.17 4.73 -3.32
CA LEU A 74 1.17 3.30 -3.00
C LEU A 74 1.09 2.42 -4.27
N ALA A 75 0.25 2.79 -5.23
CA ALA A 75 0.12 2.07 -6.48
C ALA A 75 1.39 2.18 -7.33
N LEU A 76 2.01 3.36 -7.39
CA LEU A 76 3.29 3.57 -8.05
C LEU A 76 4.38 2.68 -7.43
N TYR A 77 4.51 2.71 -6.10
CA TYR A 77 5.45 1.85 -5.38
C TYR A 77 5.23 0.37 -5.70
N MET A 78 3.99 -0.12 -5.58
CA MET A 78 3.69 -1.53 -5.83
C MET A 78 3.91 -1.93 -7.29
N THR A 79 3.64 -1.02 -8.24
CA THR A 79 3.94 -1.25 -9.66
C THR A 79 5.45 -1.42 -9.88
N LEU A 80 6.29 -0.62 -9.24
CA LEU A 80 7.75 -0.79 -9.29
C LEU A 80 8.17 -2.14 -8.69
N ILE A 81 7.53 -2.59 -7.62
CA ILE A 81 7.77 -3.91 -7.02
C ILE A 81 7.37 -5.04 -7.99
N VAL A 82 6.26 -4.91 -8.71
CA VAL A 82 5.86 -5.87 -9.76
C VAL A 82 6.96 -5.98 -10.82
N CYS A 83 7.47 -4.85 -11.33
CA CYS A 83 8.56 -4.84 -12.30
C CYS A 83 9.82 -5.54 -11.76
N ILE A 84 10.17 -5.30 -10.49
CA ILE A 84 11.30 -5.95 -9.83
C ILE A 84 11.09 -7.47 -9.69
N HIS A 85 9.88 -7.91 -9.37
CA HIS A 85 9.55 -9.34 -9.27
C HIS A 85 9.65 -10.02 -10.63
N MET A 86 9.07 -9.41 -11.68
CA MET A 86 9.17 -9.91 -13.05
C MET A 86 10.63 -10.02 -13.50
N TYR A 87 11.43 -8.97 -13.29
CA TYR A 87 12.85 -8.97 -13.62
C TYR A 87 13.64 -10.08 -12.92
N LYS A 88 13.23 -10.46 -11.70
CA LYS A 88 13.89 -11.51 -10.90
C LYS A 88 13.29 -12.89 -11.07
N GLY A 89 12.31 -13.06 -11.96
CA GLY A 89 11.57 -14.32 -12.11
C GLY A 89 10.84 -14.75 -10.83
N LYS A 90 10.51 -13.80 -9.94
CA LYS A 90 9.71 -14.08 -8.73
C LYS A 90 8.22 -13.99 -9.06
N PRO A 91 7.36 -14.76 -8.37
CA PRO A 91 5.90 -14.62 -8.49
C PRO A 91 5.46 -13.17 -8.26
N TYR A 92 4.64 -12.64 -9.16
CA TYR A 92 4.24 -11.23 -9.19
C TYR A 92 2.72 -11.02 -9.22
N GLU A 93 1.95 -12.11 -9.27
CA GLU A 93 0.49 -12.12 -9.33
C GLU A 93 -0.10 -11.48 -8.08
N VAL A 94 0.41 -11.86 -6.90
CA VAL A 94 -0.01 -11.27 -5.62
C VAL A 94 0.32 -9.78 -5.56
N THR A 95 1.48 -9.37 -6.08
CA THR A 95 1.86 -7.95 -6.09
C THR A 95 0.96 -7.12 -7.01
N ILE A 96 0.52 -7.66 -8.16
CA ILE A 96 -0.48 -7.03 -9.03
C ILE A 96 -1.82 -6.90 -8.32
N LEU A 97 -2.27 -7.94 -7.62
CA LEU A 97 -3.54 -7.89 -6.87
C LEU A 97 -3.54 -6.78 -5.83
N ILE A 98 -2.39 -6.52 -5.20
CA ILE A 98 -2.26 -5.41 -4.23
C ILE A 98 -2.34 -4.04 -4.92
N VAL A 99 -1.77 -3.88 -6.12
CA VAL A 99 -1.95 -2.64 -6.92
C VAL A 99 -3.43 -2.42 -7.19
N MET A 100 -4.11 -3.42 -7.72
CA MET A 100 -5.55 -3.35 -8.04
C MET A 100 -6.39 -3.07 -6.79
N ALA A 101 -6.13 -3.79 -5.70
CA ALA A 101 -6.82 -3.60 -4.43
C ALA A 101 -6.64 -2.17 -3.88
N THR A 102 -5.46 -1.57 -4.05
CA THR A 102 -5.20 -0.19 -3.62
C THR A 102 -6.07 0.81 -4.38
N ILE A 103 -6.18 0.65 -5.70
CA ILE A 103 -7.04 1.49 -6.55
C ILE A 103 -8.51 1.28 -6.18
N PHE A 104 -8.96 0.03 -6.10
CA PHE A 104 -10.36 -0.29 -5.76
C PHE A 104 -10.76 0.19 -4.36
N ALA A 105 -9.88 0.07 -3.37
CA ALA A 105 -10.14 0.59 -2.03
C ALA A 105 -10.35 2.11 -2.03
N SER A 106 -9.61 2.84 -2.87
CA SER A 106 -9.79 4.29 -3.04
C SER A 106 -11.13 4.62 -3.72
N TYR A 107 -11.48 3.88 -4.77
CA TYR A 107 -12.72 4.04 -5.52
C TYR A 107 -13.95 3.77 -4.63
N ILE A 108 -13.93 2.68 -3.86
CA ILE A 108 -15.01 2.31 -2.93
C ILE A 108 -15.23 3.40 -1.87
N ARG A 109 -14.15 3.97 -1.33
CA ARG A 109 -14.23 5.04 -0.31
C ARG A 109 -14.68 6.38 -0.87
N LYS A 110 -14.31 6.70 -2.11
CA LYS A 110 -14.58 8.02 -2.70
C LYS A 110 -14.84 7.92 -4.21
N PRO A 111 -15.98 7.35 -4.62
CA PRO A 111 -16.26 7.04 -6.02
C PRO A 111 -16.37 8.29 -6.90
N LYS A 112 -16.77 9.44 -6.33
CA LYS A 112 -16.94 10.72 -7.06
C LYS A 112 -15.63 11.34 -7.58
N LEU A 113 -14.47 10.76 -7.26
CA LEU A 113 -13.17 11.24 -7.74
C LEU A 113 -12.71 10.57 -9.04
N PHE A 114 -13.46 9.59 -9.54
CA PHE A 114 -13.19 8.80 -10.74
C PHE A 114 -14.41 8.86 -11.67
#